data_AF-A0A7W9HJL6-F1
#
_entry.id   AF-A0A7W9HJL6-F1
#
_cell.length_a   1.000
_cell.length_b   1.000
_cell.length_c   1.000
_cell.angle_alpha   90.00
_cell.angle_beta   90.00
_cell.angle_gamma   90.00
#
_symmetry.space_group_name_H-M   'P 1'
#
loop_
_entity.id
_entity.type
_entity.pdbx_description
1 polymer ?
#
loop_
_entity_poly.entity_id
_entity_poly.type
_entity_poly.pdbx_seq_one_letter_code
_entity_poly.pdbx_strand_id
1 'polypeptide(L)'
;MTRRTSAVALAVLVAASTFTLPVPSASAATMPTGAQSLESVNFPGRFVRHLDNLGRLDPVTSGSPDQVKSDATFTVVNGLASPSCHSFQAANGLFLRHRDYRVHLEANAGTAQFRADATFCAVPGSVSGSVSLASFNFPDRRLRHRNYELWIDPYRNTAQFRADSSFRLTAPWTPKTTKGPVIPGLFADPHITNFNGRYYLYPTTDGYASWASPYYKAFSSTDLVNWTDHGVILDHGPDVSWADNSAWAPAVIAKNGRYYLYFSAGAASGNTGKHLGVAVSDSPTGPFRDALGEPLIRAGTYSGQAIDPMVFTDDDGQSYLYWGNGTAYVVPLNADMTSFDPAKVRNITPTDYREASFVFKRNGTYYFMWSENDTRDEDYQVAYATGTSPLGPWTKRGVVLQKRLELGIKGTGHHSVVKAPNSDTWHVAYHRFAVPAGNGTNRETTVDRMTFNADGTIAPIVPTL
;
A
#
# COMPACT_ATOMS: atom_id res chain seq x y z
N MET A 1 -81.08 -21.32 -36.66
CA MET A 1 -81.70 -21.98 -35.49
C MET A 1 -80.83 -21.74 -34.26
N THR A 2 -81.45 -21.15 -33.25
CA THR A 2 -81.00 -20.85 -31.88
C THR A 2 -79.89 -21.74 -31.31
N ARG A 3 -78.78 -21.14 -30.86
CA ARG A 3 -77.96 -21.66 -29.76
C ARG A 3 -77.44 -20.54 -28.86
N ARG A 4 -77.59 -20.79 -27.55
CA ARG A 4 -77.21 -19.95 -26.41
C ARG A 4 -75.70 -19.80 -26.29
N THR A 5 -75.23 -18.64 -25.85
CA THR A 5 -73.91 -18.47 -25.23
C THR A 5 -74.00 -17.48 -24.07
N SER A 6 -73.55 -17.94 -22.90
CA SER A 6 -73.50 -17.25 -21.63
C SER A 6 -72.50 -16.08 -21.66
N ALA A 7 -72.84 -14.97 -21.03
CA ALA A 7 -71.93 -13.87 -20.74
C ALA A 7 -71.45 -13.97 -19.28
N VAL A 8 -70.13 -13.93 -19.08
CA VAL A 8 -69.51 -13.73 -17.76
C VAL A 8 -68.69 -12.44 -17.86
N ALA A 9 -68.94 -11.54 -16.90
CA ALA A 9 -68.36 -10.21 -16.80
C ALA A 9 -66.90 -10.26 -16.35
N LEU A 10 -66.06 -9.38 -16.92
CA LEU A 10 -64.72 -9.11 -16.44
C LEU A 10 -64.64 -7.63 -16.04
N ALA A 11 -64.43 -7.37 -14.75
CA ALA A 11 -64.19 -6.03 -14.21
C ALA A 11 -62.73 -5.63 -14.46
N VAL A 12 -62.51 -4.48 -15.09
CA VAL A 12 -61.18 -3.87 -15.26
C VAL A 12 -61.02 -2.77 -14.22
N LEU A 13 -60.07 -2.95 -13.31
CA LEU A 13 -59.62 -1.93 -12.36
C LEU A 13 -58.61 -1.02 -13.07
N VAL A 14 -58.88 0.29 -13.14
CA VAL A 14 -57.93 1.28 -13.64
C VAL A 14 -57.11 1.79 -12.44
N ALA A 15 -55.83 1.43 -12.38
CA ALA A 15 -54.89 1.98 -11.41
C ALA A 15 -54.22 3.24 -12.00
N ALA A 16 -54.35 4.38 -11.33
CA ALA A 16 -53.63 5.60 -11.67
C ALA A 16 -52.16 5.47 -11.22
N SER A 17 -51.22 5.48 -12.16
CA SER A 17 -49.78 5.47 -11.89
C SER A 17 -49.28 6.91 -11.69
N THR A 18 -48.90 7.26 -10.47
CA THR A 18 -48.13 8.48 -10.21
C THR A 18 -46.66 8.23 -10.50
N PHE A 19 -46.12 8.85 -11.56
CA PHE A 19 -44.68 8.88 -11.82
C PHE A 19 -44.00 9.84 -10.82
N THR A 20 -43.25 9.29 -9.87
CA THR A 20 -42.31 10.05 -9.06
C THR A 20 -40.98 10.13 -9.81
N LEU A 21 -40.54 11.35 -10.14
CA LEU A 21 -39.19 11.58 -10.64
C LEU A 21 -38.16 11.18 -9.56
N PRO A 22 -37.04 10.52 -9.92
CA PRO A 22 -36.01 10.18 -8.96
C PRO A 22 -35.40 11.48 -8.40
N VAL A 23 -35.45 11.62 -7.08
CA VAL A 23 -34.69 12.62 -6.34
C VAL A 23 -33.20 12.41 -6.66
N PRO A 24 -32.40 13.46 -6.96
CA PRO A 24 -30.99 13.27 -7.21
C PRO A 24 -30.35 12.69 -5.93
N SER A 25 -29.82 11.48 -6.04
CA SER A 25 -29.01 10.86 -4.99
C SER A 25 -27.85 11.81 -4.68
N ALA A 26 -27.86 12.39 -3.47
CA ALA A 26 -26.71 13.12 -2.96
C ALA A 26 -25.48 12.22 -3.08
N SER A 27 -24.42 12.71 -3.74
CA SER A 27 -23.19 11.93 -3.91
C SER A 27 -22.73 11.45 -2.53
N ALA A 28 -22.37 10.17 -2.42
CA ALA A 28 -21.78 9.63 -1.21
C ALA A 28 -20.65 10.57 -0.74
N ALA A 29 -20.69 10.97 0.54
CA ALA A 29 -19.68 11.86 1.08
C ALA A 29 -18.31 11.17 0.98
N THR A 30 -17.40 11.74 0.20
CA THR A 30 -16.10 11.13 -0.06
C THR A 30 -15.16 11.40 1.12
N MET A 31 -14.62 10.33 1.70
CA MET A 31 -13.59 10.41 2.73
C MET A 31 -12.31 9.74 2.20
N PRO A 32 -11.33 10.51 1.71
CA PRO A 32 -10.07 9.96 1.24
C PRO A 32 -9.28 9.32 2.38
N THR A 33 -8.56 8.25 2.06
CA THR A 33 -7.55 7.65 2.94
C THR A 33 -6.26 8.48 2.94
N GLY A 34 -5.42 8.31 3.96
CA GLY A 34 -4.20 9.09 4.17
C GLY A 34 -4.33 10.14 5.27
N ALA A 35 -3.29 10.97 5.45
CA ALA A 35 -3.25 11.98 6.51
C ALA A 35 -4.27 13.10 6.25
N GLN A 36 -5.15 13.34 7.22
CA GLN A 36 -6.22 14.35 7.16
C GLN A 36 -6.36 15.05 8.51
N SER A 37 -6.84 16.28 8.46
CA SER A 37 -7.34 17.01 9.64
C SER A 37 -8.83 17.33 9.46
N LEU A 38 -9.61 17.17 10.53
CA LEU A 38 -11.07 17.35 10.51
C LEU A 38 -11.42 18.66 11.21
N GLU A 39 -11.77 19.68 10.43
CA GLU A 39 -12.22 20.98 10.96
C GLU A 39 -13.71 20.95 11.28
N SER A 40 -14.13 21.47 12.42
CA SER A 40 -15.54 21.62 12.75
C SER A 40 -16.26 22.56 11.79
N VAL A 41 -17.44 22.17 11.31
CA VAL A 41 -18.23 23.05 10.43
C VAL A 41 -18.70 24.32 11.15
N ASN A 42 -19.14 24.20 12.40
CA ASN A 42 -19.73 25.31 13.16
C ASN A 42 -18.77 26.00 14.14
N PHE A 43 -17.56 25.47 14.33
CA PHE A 43 -16.45 26.17 14.96
C PHE A 43 -15.22 26.18 14.05
N PRO A 44 -15.22 27.00 12.97
CA PRO A 44 -14.05 27.14 12.09
C PRO A 44 -12.78 27.48 12.87
N GLY A 45 -11.65 26.95 12.42
CA GLY A 45 -10.35 27.01 13.11
C GLY A 45 -10.20 26.00 14.25
N ARG A 46 -11.24 25.24 14.60
CA ARG A 46 -11.14 24.14 15.58
C ARG A 46 -11.17 22.78 14.90
N PHE A 47 -10.24 21.93 15.31
CA PHE A 47 -10.01 20.63 14.70
C PHE A 47 -10.25 19.52 15.71
N VAL A 48 -10.73 18.38 15.21
CA VAL A 48 -10.68 17.12 15.93
C VAL A 48 -9.22 16.86 16.28
N ARG A 49 -8.94 16.64 17.56
CA ARG A 49 -7.64 16.21 18.05
C ARG A 49 -7.79 15.29 19.25
N HIS A 50 -6.70 14.64 19.65
CA HIS A 50 -6.63 13.97 20.94
C HIS A 50 -5.85 14.80 21.97
N LEU A 51 -6.23 14.72 23.24
CA LEU A 51 -5.44 15.17 24.39
C LEU A 51 -5.70 14.22 25.55
N ASP A 52 -4.66 13.78 26.26
CA ASP A 52 -4.80 12.87 27.41
C ASP A 52 -5.67 11.64 27.08
N ASN A 53 -5.47 11.09 25.88
CA ASN A 53 -6.22 9.97 25.31
C ASN A 53 -7.73 10.20 25.10
N LEU A 54 -8.19 11.46 25.04
CA LEU A 54 -9.58 11.83 24.78
C LEU A 54 -9.71 12.64 23.49
N GLY A 55 -10.71 12.32 22.67
CA GLY A 55 -11.06 13.09 21.47
C GLY A 55 -11.73 14.42 21.83
N ARG A 56 -11.34 15.52 21.19
CA ARG A 56 -11.87 16.86 21.46
C ARG A 56 -11.72 17.79 20.27
N LEU A 57 -12.31 18.98 20.36
CA LEU A 57 -12.16 20.08 19.41
C LEU A 57 -11.35 21.22 20.03
N ASP A 58 -10.19 21.53 19.46
CA ASP A 58 -9.39 22.68 19.90
C ASP A 58 -8.92 23.53 18.73
N PRO A 59 -8.57 24.81 18.99
CA PRO A 59 -8.01 25.68 17.97
C PRO A 59 -6.65 25.16 17.49
N VAL A 60 -6.45 25.09 16.17
CA VAL A 60 -5.16 24.76 15.56
C VAL A 60 -4.85 25.80 14.49
N THR A 61 -3.62 26.30 14.51
CA THR A 61 -3.14 27.32 13.59
C THR A 61 -1.74 26.96 13.09
N SER A 62 -1.26 27.67 12.08
CA SER A 62 0.14 27.54 11.63
C SER A 62 1.16 27.87 12.73
N GLY A 63 0.79 28.68 13.73
CA GLY A 63 1.62 29.00 14.89
C GLY A 63 1.49 28.03 16.07
N SER A 64 0.61 27.03 15.99
CA SER A 64 0.45 26.03 17.05
C SER A 64 1.71 25.15 17.20
N PRO A 65 2.03 24.65 18.41
CA PRO A 65 3.12 23.70 18.62
C PRO A 65 2.97 22.43 17.75
N ASP A 66 4.09 21.82 17.38
CA ASP A 66 4.09 20.62 16.52
C ASP A 66 3.29 19.46 17.12
N GLN A 67 3.34 19.29 18.45
CA GLN A 67 2.52 18.30 19.14
C GLN A 67 1.02 18.54 18.93
N VAL A 68 0.57 19.81 18.99
CA VAL A 68 -0.84 20.15 18.79
C VAL A 68 -1.27 19.88 17.35
N LYS A 69 -0.41 20.20 16.38
CA LYS A 69 -0.61 19.89 14.96
C LYS A 69 -0.67 18.37 14.71
N SER A 70 0.22 17.63 15.38
CA SER A 70 0.27 16.16 15.33
C SER A 70 -0.98 15.53 15.92
N ASP A 71 -1.40 15.99 17.11
CA ASP A 71 -2.60 15.49 17.80
C ASP A 71 -3.88 15.73 16.99
N ALA A 72 -3.88 16.75 16.13
CA ALA A 72 -4.98 17.14 15.25
C ALA A 72 -4.89 16.55 13.83
N THR A 73 -3.91 15.68 13.58
CA THR A 73 -3.69 15.01 12.30
C THR A 73 -3.89 13.50 12.48
N PHE A 74 -4.74 12.91 11.64
CA PHE A 74 -5.01 11.47 11.66
C PHE A 74 -4.76 10.87 10.28
N THR A 75 -4.14 9.70 10.25
CA THR A 75 -4.15 8.83 9.08
C THR A 75 -5.51 8.14 9.00
N VAL A 76 -6.30 8.54 8.01
CA VAL A 76 -7.56 7.88 7.67
C VAL A 76 -7.23 6.59 6.93
N VAL A 77 -7.65 5.46 7.50
CA VAL A 77 -7.48 4.13 6.90
C VAL A 77 -8.85 3.51 6.62
N ASN A 78 -8.86 2.43 5.83
CA ASN A 78 -10.04 1.58 5.71
C ASN A 78 -10.50 1.13 7.11
N GLY A 79 -11.80 1.11 7.32
CA GLY A 79 -12.41 0.80 8.61
C GLY A 79 -11.97 -0.56 9.12
N LEU A 80 -11.53 -0.61 10.38
CA LEU A 80 -11.04 -1.84 10.99
C LEU A 80 -12.09 -2.95 10.98
N ALA A 81 -13.39 -2.63 11.05
CA ALA A 81 -14.49 -3.59 10.97
C ALA A 81 -15.11 -3.71 9.56
N SER A 82 -14.88 -2.74 8.67
CA SER A 82 -15.42 -2.75 7.31
C SER A 82 -14.61 -1.86 6.38
N PRO A 83 -14.17 -2.36 5.20
CA PRO A 83 -13.40 -1.57 4.24
C PRO A 83 -14.21 -0.48 3.54
N SER A 84 -15.55 -0.50 3.63
CA SER A 84 -16.43 0.57 3.12
C SER A 84 -16.62 1.74 4.10
N CYS A 85 -16.05 1.64 5.30
CA CYS A 85 -16.05 2.68 6.33
C CYS A 85 -14.60 3.06 6.67
N HIS A 86 -14.38 3.86 7.70
CA HIS A 86 -13.09 4.46 8.00
C HIS A 86 -12.71 4.35 9.47
N SER A 87 -11.40 4.29 9.74
CA SER A 87 -10.81 4.40 11.07
C SER A 87 -9.73 5.48 11.07
N PHE A 88 -9.53 6.12 12.22
CA PHE A 88 -8.63 7.26 12.36
C PHE A 88 -7.45 6.87 13.26
N GLN A 89 -6.26 6.77 12.68
CA GLN A 89 -5.04 6.44 13.38
C GLN A 89 -4.22 7.70 13.66
N ALA A 90 -3.82 7.92 14.91
CA ALA A 90 -2.91 9.00 15.28
C ALA A 90 -1.45 8.64 14.95
N ALA A 91 -0.56 9.63 14.99
CA ALA A 91 0.86 9.44 14.65
C ALA A 91 1.59 8.40 15.53
N ASN A 92 1.11 8.17 16.76
CA ASN A 92 1.64 7.15 17.67
C ASN A 92 1.05 5.74 17.43
N GLY A 93 0.29 5.54 16.36
CA GLY A 93 -0.29 4.25 15.97
C GLY A 93 -1.60 3.89 16.69
N LEU A 94 -2.05 4.69 17.67
CA LEU A 94 -3.32 4.49 18.37
C LEU A 94 -4.51 4.93 17.51
N PHE A 95 -5.71 4.42 17.80
CA PHE A 95 -6.92 4.70 17.03
C PHE A 95 -7.94 5.49 17.85
N LEU A 96 -8.66 6.39 17.18
CA LEU A 96 -9.89 6.94 17.74
C LEU A 96 -10.95 5.85 17.78
N ARG A 97 -11.53 5.63 18.96
CA ARG A 97 -12.62 4.68 19.16
C ARG A 97 -13.55 5.12 20.27
N HIS A 98 -14.83 4.81 20.16
CA HIS A 98 -15.77 5.14 21.23
C HIS A 98 -15.74 4.07 22.35
N ARG A 99 -15.90 4.49 23.60
CA ARG A 99 -16.22 3.62 24.76
C ARG A 99 -17.08 4.44 25.70
N ASP A 100 -18.15 3.84 26.20
CA ASP A 100 -19.17 4.58 26.96
C ASP A 100 -19.66 5.83 26.21
N TYR A 101 -19.69 5.72 24.88
CA TYR A 101 -20.01 6.77 23.90
C TYR A 101 -19.04 7.95 23.85
N ARG A 102 -18.02 8.03 24.71
CA ARG A 102 -16.93 9.01 24.63
C ARG A 102 -15.88 8.53 23.65
N VAL A 103 -15.32 9.44 22.87
CA VAL A 103 -14.20 9.12 21.97
C VAL A 103 -12.89 9.16 22.73
N HIS A 104 -12.17 8.05 22.68
CA HIS A 104 -10.83 7.89 23.24
C HIS A 104 -9.82 7.61 22.13
N LEU A 105 -8.55 7.84 22.43
CA LEU A 105 -7.42 7.36 21.63
C LEU A 105 -6.81 6.14 22.33
N GLU A 106 -6.84 4.98 21.69
CA GLU A 106 -6.37 3.72 22.30
C GLU A 106 -5.70 2.76 21.34
N ALA A 107 -4.91 1.84 21.88
CA ALA A 107 -4.22 0.81 21.12
C ALA A 107 -5.22 -0.21 20.59
N ASN A 108 -5.01 -0.67 19.35
CA ASN A 108 -5.85 -1.71 18.77
C ASN A 108 -5.63 -3.04 19.48
N ALA A 109 -6.59 -3.43 20.31
CA ALA A 109 -6.56 -4.68 21.08
C ALA A 109 -6.80 -5.95 20.22
N GLY A 110 -7.02 -5.80 18.90
CA GLY A 110 -7.27 -6.93 18.00
C GLY A 110 -8.63 -7.62 18.18
N THR A 111 -9.51 -7.08 19.02
CA THR A 111 -10.84 -7.64 19.27
C THR A 111 -11.87 -7.14 18.26
N ALA A 112 -12.90 -7.95 17.98
CA ALA A 112 -14.00 -7.53 17.11
C ALA A 112 -14.72 -6.28 17.65
N GLN A 113 -14.84 -6.19 18.97
CA GLN A 113 -15.40 -5.03 19.66
C GLN A 113 -14.58 -3.77 19.39
N PHE A 114 -13.26 -3.81 19.58
CA PHE A 114 -12.39 -2.65 19.31
C PHE A 114 -12.52 -2.20 17.85
N ARG A 115 -12.46 -3.16 16.90
CA ARG A 115 -12.59 -2.85 15.47
C ARG A 115 -13.91 -2.15 15.18
N ALA A 116 -15.00 -2.62 15.77
CA ALA A 116 -16.33 -2.03 15.60
C ALA A 116 -16.42 -0.62 16.23
N ASP A 117 -15.87 -0.44 17.44
CA ASP A 117 -15.85 0.84 18.15
C ASP A 117 -14.98 1.92 17.49
N ALA A 118 -13.95 1.49 16.76
CA ALA A 118 -13.00 2.33 16.04
C ALA A 118 -13.39 2.59 14.57
N THR A 119 -14.53 2.04 14.10
CA THR A 119 -14.97 2.17 12.70
C THR A 119 -16.15 3.14 12.59
N PHE A 120 -16.03 4.09 11.67
CA PHE A 120 -17.04 5.10 11.37
C PHE A 120 -17.33 5.18 9.88
N CYS A 121 -18.60 5.19 9.50
CA CYS A 121 -19.02 5.26 8.11
C CYS A 121 -19.35 6.72 7.74
N ALA A 122 -18.71 7.24 6.70
CA ALA A 122 -18.92 8.61 6.24
C ALA A 122 -20.31 8.77 5.61
N VAL A 123 -21.02 9.82 6.01
CA VAL A 123 -22.30 10.25 5.41
C VAL A 123 -22.23 11.75 5.12
N PRO A 124 -23.10 12.29 4.24
CA PRO A 124 -23.12 13.73 3.97
C PRO A 124 -23.26 14.57 5.24
N GLY A 125 -22.42 15.59 5.37
CA GLY A 125 -22.49 16.58 6.45
C GLY A 125 -23.56 17.66 6.20
N SER A 126 -23.61 18.64 7.09
CA SER A 126 -24.59 19.72 7.09
C SER A 126 -24.39 20.78 6.01
N VAL A 127 -23.20 20.83 5.40
CA VAL A 127 -22.86 21.72 4.28
C VAL A 127 -22.15 20.94 3.17
N SER A 128 -22.19 21.44 1.94
CA SER A 128 -21.52 20.81 0.79
C SER A 128 -20.01 20.62 1.07
N GLY A 129 -19.48 19.45 0.72
CA GLY A 129 -18.08 19.08 0.95
C GLY A 129 -17.72 18.71 2.40
N SER A 130 -18.68 18.78 3.34
CA SER A 130 -18.47 18.28 4.71
C SER A 130 -18.96 16.84 4.89
N VAL A 131 -18.41 16.16 5.89
CA VAL A 131 -18.74 14.79 6.26
C VAL A 131 -19.33 14.74 7.66
N SER A 132 -20.25 13.82 7.89
CA SER A 132 -20.63 13.34 9.21
C SER A 132 -20.26 11.86 9.34
N LEU A 133 -20.02 11.39 10.56
CA LEU A 133 -19.45 10.07 10.80
C LEU A 133 -20.40 9.22 11.64
N ALA A 134 -21.02 8.22 11.03
CA ALA A 134 -21.87 7.23 11.69
C ALA A 134 -21.02 6.17 12.38
N SER A 135 -21.34 5.79 13.62
CA SER A 135 -20.67 4.65 14.26
C SER A 135 -21.05 3.36 13.53
N PHE A 136 -20.09 2.46 13.31
CA PHE A 136 -20.36 1.19 12.62
C PHE A 136 -21.29 0.27 13.42
N ASN A 137 -21.02 0.09 14.72
CA ASN A 137 -21.85 -0.75 15.59
C ASN A 137 -23.06 -0.04 16.21
N PHE A 138 -23.10 1.30 16.16
CA PHE A 138 -24.27 2.10 16.52
C PHE A 138 -24.67 3.04 15.38
N PRO A 139 -25.26 2.51 14.28
CA PRO A 139 -25.49 3.27 13.05
C PRO A 139 -26.50 4.41 13.18
N ASP A 140 -27.32 4.41 14.24
CA ASP A 140 -28.22 5.51 14.62
C ASP A 140 -27.48 6.68 15.30
N ARG A 141 -26.19 6.51 15.63
CA ARG A 141 -25.37 7.53 16.30
C ARG A 141 -24.40 8.21 15.35
N ARG A 142 -24.05 9.45 15.66
CA ARG A 142 -23.04 10.23 14.94
C ARG A 142 -21.97 10.74 15.88
N LEU A 143 -20.73 10.72 15.39
CA LEU A 143 -19.64 11.48 15.98
C LEU A 143 -20.03 12.96 15.95
N ARG A 144 -20.01 13.59 17.12
CA ARG A 144 -20.25 15.01 17.26
C ARG A 144 -19.41 15.59 18.37
N HIS A 145 -19.24 16.91 18.34
CA HIS A 145 -18.74 17.61 19.50
C HIS A 145 -19.87 18.09 20.42
N ARG A 146 -19.60 18.16 21.72
CA ARG A 146 -20.41 18.87 22.72
C ARG A 146 -19.48 19.36 23.82
N ASN A 147 -19.56 20.64 24.20
CA ASN A 147 -18.58 21.25 25.13
C ASN A 147 -17.13 21.00 24.70
N TYR A 148 -16.87 21.02 23.39
CA TYR A 148 -15.58 20.69 22.77
C TYR A 148 -15.08 19.26 22.97
N GLU A 149 -15.88 18.38 23.56
CA GLU A 149 -15.58 16.96 23.68
C GLU A 149 -16.19 16.17 22.53
N LEU A 150 -15.53 15.10 22.06
CA LEU A 150 -16.06 14.21 21.03
C LEU A 150 -16.80 12.98 21.58
N TRP A 151 -18.02 12.79 21.10
CA TRP A 151 -18.93 11.75 21.54
C TRP A 151 -19.64 11.13 20.35
N ILE A 152 -20.20 9.92 20.53
CA ILE A 152 -21.22 9.37 19.64
C ILE A 152 -22.61 9.48 20.27
N ASP A 153 -23.45 10.39 19.76
CA ASP A 153 -24.80 10.61 20.27
C ASP A 153 -25.85 10.16 19.24
N PRO A 154 -27.06 9.76 19.67
CA PRO A 154 -28.17 9.44 18.76
C PRO A 154 -28.45 10.62 17.83
N TYR A 155 -28.55 10.34 16.53
CA TYR A 155 -28.77 11.36 15.52
C TYR A 155 -30.10 12.08 15.76
N ARG A 156 -30.06 13.42 15.68
CA ARG A 156 -31.26 14.26 15.68
C ARG A 156 -31.22 15.15 14.45
N ASN A 157 -32.33 15.24 13.73
CA ASN A 157 -32.42 16.08 12.53
C ASN A 157 -32.65 17.57 12.87
N THR A 158 -31.89 18.11 13.83
CA THR A 158 -31.90 19.53 14.19
C THR A 158 -30.72 20.24 13.56
N ALA A 159 -30.86 21.55 13.28
CA ALA A 159 -29.77 22.33 12.72
C ALA A 159 -28.50 22.27 13.58
N GLN A 160 -28.67 22.40 14.91
CA GLN A 160 -27.56 22.32 15.87
C GLN A 160 -26.85 20.96 15.83
N PHE A 161 -27.59 19.85 15.86
CA PHE A 161 -26.96 18.52 15.86
C PHE A 161 -26.21 18.28 14.55
N ARG A 162 -26.83 18.61 13.40
CA ARG A 162 -26.18 18.48 12.09
C ARG A 162 -24.90 19.31 12.04
N ALA A 163 -24.92 20.53 12.56
CA ALA A 163 -23.76 21.40 12.64
C ALA A 163 -22.65 20.82 13.55
N ASP A 164 -23.01 20.31 14.73
CA ASP A 164 -22.07 19.73 15.71
C ASP A 164 -21.46 18.39 15.26
N SER A 165 -22.11 17.69 14.33
CA SER A 165 -21.70 16.37 13.82
C SER A 165 -21.09 16.43 12.42
N SER A 166 -20.76 17.63 11.92
CA SER A 166 -20.19 17.82 10.58
C SER A 166 -18.78 18.38 10.63
N PHE A 167 -17.92 17.83 9.79
CA PHE A 167 -16.51 18.21 9.69
C PHE A 167 -16.11 18.45 8.24
N ARG A 168 -15.27 19.46 7.99
CA ARG A 168 -14.57 19.64 6.71
C ARG A 168 -13.28 18.86 6.76
N LEU A 169 -13.00 18.09 5.72
CA LEU A 169 -11.69 17.47 5.55
C LEU A 169 -10.72 18.52 5.01
N THR A 170 -9.56 18.62 5.63
CA THR A 170 -8.53 19.61 5.31
C THR A 170 -7.18 18.93 5.21
N ALA A 171 -6.23 19.61 4.55
CA ALA A 171 -4.84 19.18 4.55
C ALA A 171 -4.35 18.97 6.00
N PRO A 172 -3.53 17.94 6.24
CA PRO A 172 -3.05 17.63 7.59
C PRO A 172 -2.21 18.77 8.15
N TRP A 173 -2.35 19.04 9.45
CA TRP A 173 -1.57 20.06 10.15
C TRP A 173 -0.09 19.69 10.30
N THR A 174 0.21 18.40 10.37
CA THR A 174 1.57 17.89 10.31
C THR A 174 1.83 17.39 8.89
N PRO A 175 2.86 17.90 8.18
CA PRO A 175 3.30 17.29 6.94
C PRO A 175 3.57 15.83 7.20
N LYS A 176 3.17 14.95 6.29
CA LYS A 176 3.54 13.54 6.37
C LYS A 176 5.06 13.48 6.54
N THR A 177 5.51 12.94 7.66
CA THR A 177 6.93 12.76 7.91
C THR A 177 7.41 11.59 7.04
N THR A 178 8.69 11.55 6.66
CA THR A 178 9.33 10.36 6.06
C THR A 178 9.42 9.17 7.05
N LYS A 179 8.68 9.27 8.15
CA LYS A 179 8.73 8.52 9.38
C LYS A 179 7.37 7.85 9.52
N GLY A 180 7.30 6.61 9.06
CA GLY A 180 6.12 5.73 9.08
C GLY A 180 6.03 4.93 7.79
N PRO A 181 5.14 3.93 7.68
CA PRO A 181 4.91 3.31 6.38
C PRO A 181 4.56 4.40 5.36
N VAL A 182 5.33 4.45 4.28
CA VAL A 182 5.24 5.55 3.31
C VAL A 182 3.96 5.47 2.49
N ILE A 183 3.31 4.32 2.48
CA ILE A 183 1.97 4.12 1.91
C ILE A 183 1.06 3.48 2.99
N PRO A 184 -0.22 3.87 3.07
CA PRO A 184 -1.12 3.32 4.08
C PRO A 184 -1.53 1.88 3.72
N GLY A 185 -1.60 1.00 4.71
CA GLY A 185 -2.03 -0.40 4.53
C GLY A 185 -0.90 -1.40 4.64
N LEU A 186 -1.21 -2.67 4.34
CA LEU A 186 -0.25 -3.77 4.38
C LEU A 186 0.30 -3.99 2.98
N PHE A 187 1.57 -3.64 2.82
CA PHE A 187 2.27 -3.70 1.55
C PHE A 187 3.68 -4.16 1.81
N ALA A 188 4.08 -5.16 1.03
CA ALA A 188 5.38 -5.78 1.14
C ALA A 188 6.13 -5.71 -0.17
N ASP A 189 7.34 -6.25 -0.15
CA ASP A 189 8.18 -6.48 -1.33
C ASP A 189 8.24 -5.28 -2.29
N PRO A 190 8.57 -4.06 -1.78
CA PRO A 190 8.48 -2.86 -2.58
C PRO A 190 9.55 -2.80 -3.65
N HIS A 191 9.15 -2.50 -4.88
CA HIS A 191 10.03 -1.99 -5.94
C HIS A 191 9.84 -0.49 -6.13
N ILE A 192 10.81 0.30 -5.69
CA ILE A 192 10.88 1.74 -5.92
C ILE A 192 11.76 2.05 -7.13
N THR A 193 11.29 2.94 -7.98
CA THR A 193 12.03 3.41 -9.16
C THR A 193 11.70 4.86 -9.46
N ASN A 194 12.49 5.50 -10.32
CA ASN A 194 12.23 6.84 -10.80
C ASN A 194 12.05 6.82 -12.32
N PHE A 195 10.92 7.34 -12.79
CA PHE A 195 10.68 7.57 -14.20
C PHE A 195 10.40 9.06 -14.42
N ASN A 196 11.24 9.70 -15.24
CA ASN A 196 11.11 11.10 -15.63
C ASN A 196 10.93 12.07 -14.45
N GLY A 197 11.70 11.87 -13.37
CA GLY A 197 11.68 12.75 -12.19
C GLY A 197 10.58 12.45 -11.19
N ARG A 198 9.72 11.45 -11.44
CA ARG A 198 8.69 11.00 -10.50
C ARG A 198 9.02 9.62 -9.97
N TYR A 199 8.84 9.42 -8.66
CA TYR A 199 9.01 8.12 -8.03
C TYR A 199 7.77 7.27 -8.23
N TYR A 200 7.97 5.98 -8.46
CA TYR A 200 6.93 4.97 -8.51
C TYR A 200 7.30 3.83 -7.57
N LEU A 201 6.29 3.26 -6.91
CA LEU A 201 6.42 2.19 -5.94
C LEU A 201 5.41 1.10 -6.27
N TYR A 202 5.92 -0.12 -6.44
CA TYR A 202 5.13 -1.30 -6.80
C TYR A 202 5.35 -2.36 -5.72
N PRO A 203 4.40 -2.55 -4.80
CA PRO A 203 4.50 -3.55 -3.75
C PRO A 203 3.69 -4.82 -4.06
N THR A 204 3.98 -5.89 -3.34
CA THR A 204 3.01 -6.97 -3.05
C THR A 204 1.89 -6.40 -2.17
N THR A 205 0.64 -6.66 -2.51
CA THR A 205 -0.48 -6.40 -1.59
C THR A 205 -0.49 -7.49 -0.51
N ASP A 206 -0.18 -7.10 0.74
CA ASP A 206 0.00 -8.04 1.86
C ASP A 206 -1.27 -8.14 2.74
N GLY A 207 -1.24 -8.94 3.80
CA GLY A 207 -2.39 -9.13 4.69
C GLY A 207 -3.35 -10.25 4.27
N TYR A 208 -3.02 -10.99 3.22
CA TYR A 208 -3.72 -12.19 2.78
C TYR A 208 -3.06 -13.44 3.38
N ALA A 209 -3.87 -14.43 3.77
CA ALA A 209 -3.35 -15.71 4.21
C ALA A 209 -2.45 -16.32 3.12
N SER A 210 -1.27 -16.83 3.52
CA SER A 210 -0.28 -17.42 2.60
C SER A 210 0.11 -16.49 1.45
N TRP A 211 0.08 -15.16 1.66
CA TRP A 211 0.39 -14.14 0.66
C TRP A 211 -0.47 -14.23 -0.60
N ALA A 212 -1.70 -14.76 -0.52
CA ALA A 212 -2.49 -15.15 -1.69
C ALA A 212 -3.15 -13.99 -2.48
N SER A 213 -2.69 -12.73 -2.35
CA SER A 213 -3.25 -11.62 -3.15
C SER A 213 -3.16 -11.93 -4.65
N PRO A 214 -4.19 -11.62 -5.46
CA PRO A 214 -4.18 -11.90 -6.90
C PRO A 214 -3.78 -10.70 -7.77
N TYR A 215 -3.55 -9.52 -7.20
CA TYR A 215 -3.30 -8.31 -7.98
C TYR A 215 -2.13 -7.47 -7.49
N TYR A 216 -1.63 -6.62 -8.40
CA TYR A 216 -0.60 -5.61 -8.16
C TYR A 216 -1.19 -4.20 -8.17
N LYS A 217 -0.58 -3.31 -7.39
CA LYS A 217 -0.90 -1.88 -7.35
C LYS A 217 0.33 -1.03 -7.68
N ALA A 218 0.10 0.21 -8.10
CA ALA A 218 1.15 1.22 -8.20
C ALA A 218 0.84 2.42 -7.31
N PHE A 219 1.88 2.99 -6.74
CA PHE A 219 1.87 4.28 -6.08
C PHE A 219 2.88 5.20 -6.76
N SER A 220 2.71 6.51 -6.65
CA SER A 220 3.72 7.45 -7.14
C SER A 220 3.84 8.70 -6.29
N SER A 221 5.02 9.30 -6.30
CA SER A 221 5.35 10.47 -5.47
C SER A 221 6.36 11.38 -6.18
N THR A 222 6.35 12.67 -5.84
CA THR A 222 7.38 13.63 -6.26
C THR A 222 8.41 13.92 -5.16
N ASP A 223 8.13 13.50 -3.93
CA ASP A 223 8.87 13.90 -2.72
C ASP A 223 9.18 12.74 -1.77
N LEU A 224 8.83 11.50 -2.13
CA LEU A 224 8.92 10.27 -1.33
C LEU A 224 8.04 10.27 -0.07
N VAL A 225 7.25 11.32 0.13
CA VAL A 225 6.43 11.55 1.31
C VAL A 225 4.96 11.40 0.95
N ASN A 226 4.50 12.14 -0.06
CA ASN A 226 3.13 12.16 -0.52
C ASN A 226 2.98 11.20 -1.69
N TRP A 227 2.17 10.17 -1.49
CA TRP A 227 1.98 9.09 -2.46
C TRP A 227 0.56 9.09 -2.99
N THR A 228 0.43 9.12 -4.32
CA THR A 228 -0.82 8.89 -5.05
C THR A 228 -0.97 7.40 -5.30
N ASP A 229 -2.07 6.80 -4.85
CA ASP A 229 -2.49 5.43 -5.16
C ASP A 229 -3.16 5.40 -6.55
N HIS A 230 -2.67 4.55 -7.45
CA HIS A 230 -3.20 4.38 -8.81
C HIS A 230 -4.13 3.17 -8.95
N GLY A 231 -4.49 2.51 -7.85
CA GLY A 231 -5.33 1.34 -7.87
C GLY A 231 -4.62 0.10 -8.40
N VAL A 232 -5.42 -0.85 -8.90
CA VAL A 232 -4.93 -2.11 -9.49
C VAL A 232 -4.39 -1.85 -10.88
N ILE A 233 -3.16 -2.32 -11.14
CA ILE A 233 -2.47 -2.12 -12.42
C ILE A 233 -2.35 -3.41 -13.24
N LEU A 234 -2.46 -4.57 -12.57
CA LEU A 234 -2.41 -5.92 -13.15
C LEU A 234 -3.15 -6.88 -12.21
N ASP A 235 -4.08 -7.66 -12.74
CA ASP A 235 -4.90 -8.62 -11.99
C ASP A 235 -4.79 -10.04 -12.57
N HIS A 236 -4.51 -11.04 -11.73
CA HIS A 236 -4.44 -12.45 -12.12
C HIS A 236 -5.83 -12.99 -12.48
N GLY A 237 -5.93 -13.72 -13.58
CA GLY A 237 -7.20 -14.13 -14.18
C GLY A 237 -7.60 -13.18 -15.32
N PRO A 238 -8.07 -11.94 -15.06
CA PRO A 238 -8.45 -11.00 -16.10
C PRO A 238 -7.31 -10.58 -17.04
N ASP A 239 -6.13 -10.29 -16.48
CA ASP A 239 -4.98 -9.78 -17.26
C ASP A 239 -3.89 -10.83 -17.50
N VAL A 240 -3.88 -11.92 -16.71
CA VAL A 240 -2.89 -13.00 -16.77
C VAL A 240 -3.62 -14.34 -16.66
N SER A 241 -3.90 -14.98 -17.79
CA SER A 241 -4.79 -16.16 -17.84
C SER A 241 -4.23 -17.43 -17.21
N TRP A 242 -2.91 -17.52 -17.06
CA TRP A 242 -2.25 -18.70 -16.49
C TRP A 242 -2.05 -18.60 -14.97
N ALA A 243 -2.36 -17.45 -14.36
CA ALA A 243 -2.19 -17.19 -12.93
C ALA A 243 -3.53 -16.85 -12.26
N ASP A 244 -3.68 -17.23 -10.98
CA ASP A 244 -4.89 -16.94 -10.18
C ASP A 244 -4.61 -16.42 -8.76
N ASN A 245 -3.34 -16.47 -8.30
CA ASN A 245 -2.97 -16.07 -6.95
C ASN A 245 -1.49 -15.68 -6.87
N SER A 246 -1.07 -15.30 -5.65
CA SER A 246 0.33 -15.06 -5.32
C SER A 246 1.00 -14.00 -6.18
N ALA A 247 0.34 -12.86 -6.36
CA ALA A 247 0.87 -11.69 -7.03
C ALA A 247 2.00 -11.07 -6.18
N TRP A 248 3.23 -11.61 -6.29
CA TRP A 248 4.36 -11.26 -5.44
C TRP A 248 5.45 -10.47 -6.16
N ALA A 249 6.10 -9.59 -5.39
CA ALA A 249 7.39 -8.96 -5.63
C ALA A 249 7.57 -8.45 -7.07
N PRO A 250 6.78 -7.44 -7.49
CA PRO A 250 6.90 -6.93 -8.85
C PRO A 250 8.18 -6.09 -9.00
N ALA A 251 8.82 -6.17 -10.17
CA ALA A 251 9.86 -5.22 -10.57
C ALA A 251 9.49 -4.56 -11.90
N VAL A 252 9.55 -3.23 -11.93
CA VAL A 252 9.17 -2.43 -13.11
C VAL A 252 10.36 -1.68 -13.68
N ILE A 253 10.54 -1.77 -14.99
CA ILE A 253 11.57 -1.04 -15.74
C ILE A 253 11.00 -0.39 -17.00
N ALA A 254 11.51 0.79 -17.35
CA ALA A 254 11.19 1.46 -18.61
C ALA A 254 12.25 1.12 -19.66
N LYS A 255 11.82 0.63 -20.83
CA LYS A 255 12.70 0.32 -21.96
C LYS A 255 11.93 0.45 -23.27
N ASN A 256 12.60 0.91 -24.33
CA ASN A 256 12.00 1.01 -25.68
C ASN A 256 10.66 1.78 -25.72
N GLY A 257 10.51 2.81 -24.88
CA GLY A 257 9.28 3.61 -24.79
C GLY A 257 8.10 2.92 -24.09
N ARG A 258 8.32 1.75 -23.48
CA ARG A 258 7.31 0.97 -22.75
C ARG A 258 7.77 0.67 -21.33
N TYR A 259 6.85 0.15 -20.53
CA TYR A 259 7.07 -0.28 -19.16
C TYR A 259 6.86 -1.79 -19.06
N TYR A 260 7.83 -2.48 -18.47
CA TYR A 260 7.81 -3.93 -18.28
C TYR A 260 7.73 -4.22 -16.79
N LEU A 261 6.69 -4.93 -16.37
CA LEU A 261 6.48 -5.41 -15.01
C LEU A 261 6.80 -6.91 -15.01
N TYR A 262 7.90 -7.27 -14.35
CA TYR A 262 8.26 -8.66 -14.06
C TYR A 262 7.69 -9.04 -12.71
N PHE A 263 7.18 -10.26 -12.59
CA PHE A 263 6.44 -10.62 -11.40
C PHE A 263 6.46 -12.12 -11.12
N SER A 264 6.21 -12.49 -9.86
CA SER A 264 6.02 -13.89 -9.46
C SER A 264 4.53 -14.20 -9.34
N ALA A 265 4.08 -15.37 -9.79
CA ALA A 265 2.68 -15.76 -9.72
C ALA A 265 2.50 -17.26 -9.49
N GLY A 266 1.41 -17.63 -8.82
CA GLY A 266 0.94 -19.01 -8.70
C GLY A 266 0.07 -19.39 -9.91
N ALA A 267 0.20 -20.63 -10.38
CA ALA A 267 -0.54 -21.10 -11.55
C ALA A 267 -2.01 -21.42 -11.23
N ALA A 268 -2.91 -21.13 -12.18
CA ALA A 268 -4.36 -21.38 -12.13
C ALA A 268 -4.77 -22.87 -12.19
N SER A 269 -3.87 -23.78 -11.83
CA SER A 269 -4.02 -25.23 -12.01
C SER A 269 -4.00 -26.01 -10.69
N GLY A 270 -4.07 -25.32 -9.54
CA GLY A 270 -3.94 -25.93 -8.21
C GLY A 270 -2.51 -26.31 -7.84
N ASN A 271 -1.53 -26.05 -8.71
CA ASN A 271 -0.10 -26.16 -8.42
C ASN A 271 0.36 -24.93 -7.63
N THR A 272 1.03 -25.15 -6.50
CA THR A 272 1.54 -24.07 -5.63
C THR A 272 2.89 -23.50 -6.06
N GLY A 273 3.53 -24.11 -7.06
CA GLY A 273 4.76 -23.63 -7.66
C GLY A 273 4.63 -22.18 -8.16
N LYS A 274 5.68 -21.39 -7.93
CA LYS A 274 5.73 -19.99 -8.36
C LYS A 274 6.52 -19.86 -9.64
N HIS A 275 5.93 -19.12 -10.56
CA HIS A 275 6.41 -18.85 -11.90
C HIS A 275 6.78 -17.39 -12.02
N LEU A 276 7.70 -17.04 -12.92
CA LEU A 276 7.93 -15.64 -13.29
C LEU A 276 7.18 -15.31 -14.58
N GLY A 277 6.47 -14.20 -14.55
CA GLY A 277 5.81 -13.58 -15.69
C GLY A 277 6.44 -12.24 -16.06
N VAL A 278 6.06 -11.75 -17.24
CA VAL A 278 6.35 -10.38 -17.67
C VAL A 278 5.10 -9.79 -18.32
N ALA A 279 4.70 -8.62 -17.86
CA ALA A 279 3.60 -7.84 -18.41
C ALA A 279 4.13 -6.51 -18.96
N VAL A 280 3.43 -5.96 -19.96
CA VAL A 280 3.84 -4.72 -20.63
C VAL A 280 2.72 -3.67 -20.56
N SER A 281 3.12 -2.40 -20.46
CA SER A 281 2.23 -1.24 -20.54
C SER A 281 2.89 -0.07 -21.27
N ASP A 282 2.07 0.84 -21.77
CA ASP A 282 2.52 2.14 -22.30
C ASP A 282 2.55 3.23 -21.21
N SER A 283 2.16 2.89 -19.97
CA SER A 283 2.13 3.78 -18.82
C SER A 283 2.79 3.13 -17.59
N PRO A 284 3.52 3.88 -16.74
CA PRO A 284 4.08 3.33 -15.51
C PRO A 284 3.00 2.92 -14.50
N THR A 285 1.76 3.36 -14.67
CA THR A 285 0.63 3.06 -13.79
C THR A 285 -0.35 2.08 -14.42
N GLY A 286 0.05 1.40 -15.50
CA GLY A 286 -0.80 0.49 -16.23
C GLY A 286 -1.91 1.18 -17.05
N PRO A 287 -2.88 0.40 -17.54
CA PRO A 287 -3.01 -1.04 -17.31
C PRO A 287 -1.84 -1.83 -17.91
N PHE A 288 -1.31 -2.79 -17.15
CA PHE A 288 -0.36 -3.78 -17.66
C PHE A 288 -1.12 -4.99 -18.22
N ARG A 289 -0.54 -5.66 -19.21
CA ARG A 289 -1.09 -6.88 -19.81
C ARG A 289 0.00 -7.92 -19.95
N ASP A 290 -0.34 -9.19 -19.71
CA ASP A 290 0.58 -10.30 -19.95
C ASP A 290 1.19 -10.20 -21.36
N ALA A 291 2.51 -10.19 -21.44
CA ALA A 291 3.22 -10.03 -22.70
C ALA A 291 3.39 -11.35 -23.46
N LEU A 292 3.19 -12.50 -22.79
CA LEU A 292 3.51 -13.83 -23.33
C LEU A 292 2.29 -14.75 -23.41
N GLY A 293 1.32 -14.62 -22.49
CA GLY A 293 0.24 -15.59 -22.33
C GLY A 293 0.67 -16.87 -21.60
N GLU A 294 1.93 -16.93 -21.16
CA GLU A 294 2.53 -18.03 -20.40
C GLU A 294 3.67 -17.52 -19.50
N PRO A 295 4.12 -18.32 -18.51
CA PRO A 295 5.30 -17.97 -17.72
C PRO A 295 6.56 -17.74 -18.56
N LEU A 296 7.27 -16.65 -18.28
CA LEU A 296 8.64 -16.41 -18.75
C LEU A 296 9.60 -17.47 -18.18
N ILE A 297 9.47 -17.79 -16.89
CA ILE A 297 10.20 -18.89 -16.23
C ILE A 297 9.20 -19.76 -15.48
N ARG A 298 9.19 -21.06 -15.78
CA ARG A 298 8.31 -22.00 -15.09
C ARG A 298 8.91 -22.44 -13.75
N ALA A 299 8.05 -22.69 -12.78
CA ALA A 299 8.45 -23.31 -11.51
C ALA A 299 9.24 -24.60 -11.78
N GLY A 300 10.37 -24.78 -11.08
CA GLY A 300 11.20 -25.98 -11.20
C GLY A 300 12.12 -26.03 -12.43
N THR A 301 12.13 -25.02 -13.31
CA THR A 301 13.11 -24.95 -14.41
C THR A 301 14.54 -24.82 -13.90
N TYR A 302 14.72 -24.14 -12.76
CA TYR A 302 16.00 -23.96 -12.07
C TYR A 302 15.85 -24.35 -10.60
N SER A 303 16.95 -24.66 -9.90
CA SER A 303 16.90 -25.00 -8.47
C SER A 303 16.45 -23.79 -7.64
N GLY A 304 15.74 -24.04 -6.54
CA GLY A 304 15.08 -22.98 -5.77
C GLY A 304 13.72 -22.60 -6.36
N GLN A 305 13.17 -21.46 -5.96
CA GLN A 305 11.90 -20.96 -6.50
C GLN A 305 12.13 -19.84 -7.51
N ALA A 306 11.33 -19.82 -8.59
CA ALA A 306 11.32 -18.73 -9.56
C ALA A 306 10.45 -17.57 -9.06
N ILE A 307 10.98 -16.79 -8.12
CA ILE A 307 10.35 -15.60 -7.53
C ILE A 307 11.30 -14.41 -7.44
N ASP A 308 10.80 -13.28 -6.96
CA ASP A 308 11.54 -12.05 -6.69
C ASP A 308 12.36 -11.57 -7.89
N PRO A 309 11.71 -11.33 -9.05
CA PRO A 309 12.40 -10.82 -10.21
C PRO A 309 12.89 -9.39 -9.96
N MET A 310 14.05 -9.07 -10.54
CA MET A 310 14.57 -7.72 -10.58
C MET A 310 15.28 -7.50 -11.91
N VAL A 311 15.10 -6.32 -12.52
CA VAL A 311 15.74 -5.99 -13.79
C VAL A 311 16.63 -4.76 -13.65
N PHE A 312 17.86 -4.90 -14.13
CA PHE A 312 18.86 -3.85 -14.19
C PHE A 312 19.24 -3.59 -15.65
N THR A 313 19.29 -2.34 -16.08
CA THR A 313 19.90 -1.95 -17.36
C THR A 313 21.22 -1.26 -17.09
N ASP A 314 22.30 -1.78 -17.67
CA ASP A 314 23.64 -1.20 -17.55
C ASP A 314 23.82 -0.02 -18.52
N ASP A 315 24.93 0.71 -18.36
CA ASP A 315 25.25 1.91 -19.13
C ASP A 315 25.42 1.62 -20.64
N ASP A 316 25.75 0.38 -21.01
CA ASP A 316 25.84 -0.08 -22.41
C ASP A 316 24.47 -0.39 -23.04
N GLY A 317 23.40 -0.29 -22.24
CA GLY A 317 22.03 -0.57 -22.65
C GLY A 317 21.60 -2.04 -22.53
N GLN A 318 22.50 -2.97 -22.18
CA GLN A 318 22.14 -4.36 -21.90
C GLN A 318 21.29 -4.44 -20.63
N SER A 319 20.19 -5.18 -20.70
CA SER A 319 19.34 -5.43 -19.53
C SER A 319 19.55 -6.84 -19.00
N TYR A 320 19.51 -7.00 -17.68
CA TYR A 320 19.75 -8.25 -16.98
C TYR A 320 18.57 -8.53 -16.06
N LEU A 321 18.01 -9.74 -16.14
CA LEU A 321 17.02 -10.25 -15.21
C LEU A 321 17.72 -11.05 -14.12
N TYR A 322 17.44 -10.71 -12.87
CA TYR A 322 17.82 -11.41 -11.66
C TYR A 322 16.58 -12.04 -11.04
N TRP A 323 16.73 -13.19 -10.41
CA TRP A 323 15.64 -13.83 -9.67
C TRP A 323 16.14 -14.89 -8.71
N GLY A 324 15.22 -15.31 -7.83
CA GLY A 324 15.26 -16.63 -7.19
C GLY A 324 15.19 -16.59 -5.68
N ASN A 325 14.64 -17.66 -5.10
CA ASN A 325 14.71 -17.95 -3.65
C ASN A 325 15.49 -19.26 -3.42
N GLY A 326 16.42 -19.24 -2.47
CA GLY A 326 17.39 -20.28 -2.17
C GLY A 326 18.57 -20.34 -3.16
N THR A 327 18.38 -19.90 -4.40
CA THR A 327 19.43 -19.76 -5.41
C THR A 327 19.21 -18.47 -6.18
N ALA A 328 20.26 -17.66 -6.33
CA ALA A 328 20.24 -16.43 -7.10
C ALA A 328 20.71 -16.67 -8.54
N TYR A 329 19.93 -16.23 -9.50
CA TYR A 329 20.27 -16.29 -10.92
C TYR A 329 20.35 -14.92 -11.55
N VAL A 330 21.13 -14.83 -12.63
CA VAL A 330 21.14 -13.68 -13.54
C VAL A 330 21.21 -14.14 -14.98
N VAL A 331 20.55 -13.42 -15.88
CA VAL A 331 20.64 -13.62 -17.33
C VAL A 331 20.53 -12.30 -18.08
N PRO A 332 21.32 -12.06 -19.14
CA PRO A 332 21.05 -10.97 -20.07
C PRO A 332 19.73 -11.22 -20.81
N LEU A 333 18.83 -10.25 -20.77
CA LEU A 333 17.61 -10.24 -21.57
C LEU A 333 17.92 -9.94 -23.04
N ASN A 334 17.09 -10.49 -23.94
CA ASN A 334 17.07 -10.07 -25.33
C ASN A 334 16.47 -8.66 -25.45
N ALA A 335 16.63 -8.03 -26.61
CA ALA A 335 16.19 -6.65 -26.85
C ALA A 335 14.67 -6.44 -26.72
N ASP A 336 13.88 -7.51 -26.84
CA ASP A 336 12.42 -7.51 -26.68
C ASP A 336 11.97 -7.36 -25.22
N MET A 337 12.89 -7.55 -24.25
CA MET A 337 12.66 -7.58 -22.81
C MET A 337 11.74 -8.72 -22.33
N THR A 338 11.33 -9.63 -23.22
CA THR A 338 10.38 -10.71 -22.92
C THR A 338 10.94 -12.09 -23.22
N SER A 339 12.22 -12.18 -23.57
CA SER A 339 12.92 -13.45 -23.76
C SER A 339 14.39 -13.35 -23.33
N PHE A 340 15.02 -14.50 -23.14
CA PHE A 340 16.45 -14.63 -22.89
C PHE A 340 16.95 -15.97 -23.45
N ASP A 341 18.27 -16.12 -23.57
CA ASP A 341 18.90 -17.40 -23.93
C ASP A 341 19.16 -18.23 -22.65
N PRO A 342 18.50 -19.39 -22.47
CA PRO A 342 18.69 -20.23 -21.29
C PRO A 342 20.13 -20.69 -21.07
N ALA A 343 20.95 -20.76 -22.13
CA ALA A 343 22.37 -21.11 -22.01
C ALA A 343 23.22 -20.01 -21.34
N LYS A 344 22.68 -18.78 -21.22
CA LYS A 344 23.35 -17.64 -20.58
C LYS A 344 22.98 -17.46 -19.11
N VAL A 345 22.09 -18.28 -18.56
CA VAL A 345 21.73 -18.21 -17.13
C VAL A 345 22.93 -18.55 -16.28
N ARG A 346 23.24 -17.70 -15.30
CA ARG A 346 24.33 -17.90 -14.34
C ARG A 346 23.78 -17.99 -12.93
N ASN A 347 24.24 -18.97 -12.16
CA ASN A 347 24.07 -19.00 -10.72
C ASN A 347 25.10 -18.06 -10.08
N ILE A 348 24.63 -17.07 -9.32
CA ILE A 348 25.45 -16.06 -8.65
C ILE A 348 25.22 -16.04 -7.13
N THR A 349 24.72 -17.15 -6.57
CA THR A 349 24.27 -17.25 -5.17
C THR A 349 25.39 -16.91 -4.18
N PRO A 350 25.27 -15.82 -3.40
CA PRO A 350 26.19 -15.51 -2.33
C PRO A 350 25.91 -16.38 -1.10
N THR A 351 26.86 -16.44 -0.17
CA THR A 351 26.65 -17.06 1.15
C THR A 351 25.47 -16.39 1.87
N ASP A 352 24.63 -17.20 2.52
CA ASP A 352 23.44 -16.80 3.29
C ASP A 352 22.28 -16.22 2.46
N TYR A 353 22.34 -16.30 1.14
CA TYR A 353 21.26 -15.85 0.26
C TYR A 353 19.93 -16.52 0.60
N ARG A 354 18.88 -15.73 0.85
CA ARG A 354 17.49 -16.21 0.80
C ARG A 354 16.84 -15.84 -0.51
N GLU A 355 16.64 -14.54 -0.77
CA GLU A 355 15.76 -14.02 -1.85
C GLU A 355 15.97 -12.51 -2.07
N ALA A 356 15.03 -11.85 -2.77
CA ALA A 356 14.97 -10.39 -2.96
C ALA A 356 16.25 -9.78 -3.57
N SER A 357 16.72 -10.34 -4.68
CA SER A 357 17.86 -9.82 -5.43
C SER A 357 17.62 -8.37 -5.90
N PHE A 358 18.57 -7.47 -5.65
CA PHE A 358 18.56 -6.11 -6.18
C PHE A 358 19.95 -5.66 -6.63
N VAL A 359 20.07 -5.14 -7.85
CA VAL A 359 21.33 -4.64 -8.40
C VAL A 359 21.25 -3.17 -8.79
N PHE A 360 22.26 -2.39 -8.41
CA PHE A 360 22.46 -1.05 -8.95
C PHE A 360 23.94 -0.76 -9.17
N LYS A 361 24.23 0.28 -9.94
CA LYS A 361 25.58 0.74 -10.24
C LYS A 361 25.80 2.15 -9.73
N ARG A 362 26.94 2.39 -9.09
CA ARG A 362 27.38 3.73 -8.67
C ARG A 362 28.89 3.83 -8.86
N ASN A 363 29.34 4.89 -9.56
CA ASN A 363 30.75 5.19 -9.81
C ASN A 363 31.54 3.97 -10.36
N GLY A 364 30.96 3.24 -11.31
CA GLY A 364 31.59 2.08 -11.94
C GLY A 364 31.59 0.78 -11.11
N THR A 365 31.11 0.82 -9.86
CA THR A 365 30.94 -0.38 -9.02
C THR A 365 29.51 -0.85 -9.07
N TYR A 366 29.34 -2.17 -9.20
CA TYR A 366 28.04 -2.83 -9.11
C TYR A 366 27.82 -3.29 -7.68
N TYR A 367 26.62 -3.04 -7.16
CA TYR A 367 26.17 -3.44 -5.84
C TYR A 367 25.09 -4.48 -6.03
N PHE A 368 25.33 -5.69 -5.54
CA PHE A 368 24.33 -6.75 -5.49
C PHE A 368 23.88 -6.93 -4.05
N MET A 369 22.59 -6.71 -3.82
CA MET A 369 21.95 -6.78 -2.52
C MET A 369 20.92 -7.90 -2.51
N TRP A 370 20.67 -8.48 -1.34
CA TRP A 370 19.70 -9.57 -1.16
C TRP A 370 19.18 -9.59 0.28
N SER A 371 18.10 -10.33 0.51
CA SER A 371 17.65 -10.63 1.86
C SER A 371 18.17 -11.98 2.38
N GLU A 372 18.52 -11.99 3.66
CA GLU A 372 18.87 -13.19 4.43
C GLU A 372 17.74 -13.53 5.41
N ASN A 373 17.64 -14.80 5.82
CA ASN A 373 16.57 -15.36 6.67
C ASN A 373 15.17 -15.38 6.01
N ASP A 374 14.17 -15.90 6.70
CA ASP A 374 12.79 -16.00 6.19
C ASP A 374 12.01 -14.72 6.48
N THR A 375 11.11 -14.28 5.59
CA THR A 375 10.28 -13.08 5.84
C THR A 375 9.37 -13.21 7.08
N ARG A 376 9.13 -14.42 7.62
CA ARG A 376 8.41 -14.61 8.90
C ARG A 376 9.31 -14.47 10.13
N ASP A 377 10.62 -14.45 9.93
CA ASP A 377 11.61 -14.28 10.98
C ASP A 377 11.80 -12.78 11.29
N GLU A 378 11.92 -12.44 12.57
CA GLU A 378 12.24 -11.05 12.94
C GLU A 378 13.66 -10.65 12.53
N ASP A 379 14.52 -11.64 12.26
CA ASP A 379 15.88 -11.47 11.72
C ASP A 379 15.95 -11.41 10.19
N TYR A 380 14.81 -11.29 9.49
CA TYR A 380 14.83 -10.95 8.07
C TYR A 380 15.56 -9.62 7.86
N GLN A 381 16.62 -9.64 7.05
CA GLN A 381 17.61 -8.56 6.96
C GLN A 381 18.16 -8.43 5.53
N VAL A 382 18.82 -7.32 5.22
CA VAL A 382 19.44 -7.09 3.90
C VAL A 382 20.95 -7.11 4.02
N ALA A 383 21.60 -7.89 3.16
CA ALA A 383 23.04 -7.90 2.97
C ALA A 383 23.40 -7.46 1.55
N TYR A 384 24.68 -7.13 1.34
CA TYR A 384 25.17 -6.77 0.02
C TYR A 384 26.59 -7.23 -0.27
N ALA A 385 26.93 -7.19 -1.55
CA ALA A 385 28.22 -7.44 -2.13
C ALA A 385 28.53 -6.38 -3.19
N THR A 386 29.81 -6.22 -3.50
CA THR A 386 30.28 -5.37 -4.61
C THR A 386 30.96 -6.20 -5.68
N GLY A 387 30.82 -5.81 -6.94
CA GLY A 387 31.43 -6.48 -8.09
C GLY A 387 31.83 -5.49 -9.19
N THR A 388 32.56 -6.00 -10.19
CA THR A 388 33.06 -5.22 -11.33
C THR A 388 32.22 -5.37 -12.59
N SER A 389 31.20 -6.23 -12.57
CA SER A 389 30.26 -6.43 -13.67
C SER A 389 28.86 -6.75 -13.12
N PRO A 390 27.79 -6.62 -13.92
CA PRO A 390 26.45 -7.04 -13.50
C PRO A 390 26.34 -8.55 -13.24
N LEU A 391 27.35 -9.32 -13.63
CA LEU A 391 27.42 -10.78 -13.45
C LEU A 391 28.38 -11.19 -12.31
N GLY A 392 28.91 -10.23 -11.54
CA GLY A 392 29.96 -10.46 -10.56
C GLY A 392 31.37 -10.52 -11.19
N PRO A 393 32.35 -11.21 -10.56
CA PRO A 393 32.24 -11.89 -9.27
C PRO A 393 31.88 -10.94 -8.13
N TRP A 394 31.14 -11.44 -7.15
CA TRP A 394 30.62 -10.65 -6.03
C TRP A 394 31.50 -10.84 -4.79
N THR A 395 31.90 -9.73 -4.16
CA THR A 395 32.59 -9.72 -2.86
C THR A 395 31.62 -9.27 -1.78
N LYS A 396 31.19 -10.19 -0.90
CA LYS A 396 30.25 -9.90 0.21
C LYS A 396 30.83 -8.84 1.15
N ARG A 397 30.00 -7.87 1.51
CA ARG A 397 30.31 -6.75 2.43
C ARG A 397 29.57 -6.85 3.76
N GLY A 398 28.54 -7.71 3.85
CA GLY A 398 27.80 -8.00 5.08
C GLY A 398 26.40 -7.39 5.10
N VAL A 399 25.77 -7.46 6.27
CA VAL A 399 24.43 -6.94 6.55
C VAL A 399 24.46 -5.40 6.61
N VAL A 400 23.49 -4.76 5.98
CA VAL A 400 23.38 -3.30 5.86
C VAL A 400 22.05 -2.74 6.35
N LEU A 401 21.00 -3.56 6.43
CA LEU A 401 19.71 -3.21 7.05
C LEU A 401 19.25 -4.39 7.91
N GLN A 402 18.89 -4.11 9.16
CA GLN A 402 18.45 -5.11 10.14
C GLN A 402 17.45 -4.50 11.12
N LYS A 403 16.82 -5.38 11.91
CA LYS A 403 15.84 -5.01 12.95
C LYS A 403 16.37 -3.96 13.93
N ARG A 404 15.44 -3.22 14.52
CA ARG A 404 15.72 -2.18 15.53
C ARG A 404 14.70 -2.30 16.67
N LEU A 405 15.02 -3.19 17.60
CA LEU A 405 14.08 -3.70 18.61
C LEU A 405 13.60 -2.63 19.60
N GLU A 406 14.42 -1.61 19.89
CA GLU A 406 14.03 -0.51 20.78
C GLU A 406 12.89 0.36 20.20
N LEU A 407 12.65 0.27 18.88
CA LEU A 407 11.52 0.90 18.20
C LEU A 407 10.43 -0.11 17.79
N GLY A 408 10.56 -1.39 18.17
CA GLY A 408 9.67 -2.46 17.72
C GLY A 408 9.79 -2.82 16.24
N ILE A 409 10.82 -2.33 15.55
CA ILE A 409 11.07 -2.61 14.13
C ILE A 409 11.67 -4.00 13.99
N LYS A 410 11.03 -4.88 13.22
CA LYS A 410 11.39 -6.28 13.00
C LYS A 410 11.25 -6.67 11.53
N GLY A 411 11.99 -7.70 11.11
CA GLY A 411 11.85 -8.30 9.79
C GLY A 411 12.09 -7.31 8.64
N THR A 412 13.16 -6.52 8.74
CA THR A 412 13.50 -5.48 7.76
C THR A 412 14.23 -6.08 6.57
N GLY A 413 13.48 -6.54 5.57
CA GLY A 413 14.05 -7.10 4.35
C GLY A 413 13.15 -6.84 3.15
N HIS A 414 13.41 -7.56 2.06
CA HIS A 414 12.95 -7.33 0.71
C HIS A 414 12.91 -5.85 0.34
N HIS A 415 13.90 -5.44 -0.43
CA HIS A 415 14.19 -4.03 -0.63
C HIS A 415 14.40 -3.70 -2.10
N SER A 416 14.33 -2.42 -2.38
CA SER A 416 14.76 -1.83 -3.64
C SER A 416 15.40 -0.47 -3.36
N VAL A 417 16.25 -0.04 -4.28
CA VAL A 417 17.03 1.18 -4.13
C VAL A 417 16.71 2.13 -5.27
N VAL A 418 16.50 3.41 -4.95
CA VAL A 418 16.32 4.48 -5.93
C VAL A 418 17.29 5.63 -5.69
N LYS A 419 17.87 6.12 -6.78
CA LYS A 419 18.61 7.36 -6.81
C LYS A 419 17.65 8.53 -7.00
N ALA A 420 17.76 9.56 -6.17
CA ALA A 420 16.99 10.77 -6.31
C ALA A 420 17.37 11.51 -7.61
N PRO A 421 16.41 12.10 -8.34
CA PRO A 421 16.68 12.83 -9.58
C PRO A 421 17.77 13.87 -9.41
N ASN A 422 18.67 13.95 -10.39
CA ASN A 422 19.70 14.99 -10.50
C ASN A 422 20.62 15.12 -9.27
N SER A 423 20.77 14.06 -8.47
CA SER A 423 21.64 14.07 -7.29
C SER A 423 22.25 12.70 -7.03
N ASP A 424 23.32 12.64 -6.24
CA ASP A 424 23.87 11.38 -5.71
C ASP A 424 23.25 11.02 -4.34
N THR A 425 21.98 11.38 -4.15
CA THR A 425 21.20 10.95 -2.98
C THR A 425 20.49 9.65 -3.30
N TRP A 426 20.54 8.70 -2.37
CA TRP A 426 19.96 7.37 -2.53
C TRP A 426 19.00 7.06 -1.39
N HIS A 427 17.96 6.33 -1.72
CA HIS A 427 16.96 5.84 -0.78
C HIS A 427 16.76 4.34 -0.97
N VAL A 428 16.41 3.67 0.11
CA VAL A 428 16.04 2.25 0.11
C VAL A 428 14.57 2.17 0.52
N ALA A 429 13.74 1.61 -0.34
CA ALA A 429 12.41 1.15 0.03
C ALA A 429 12.53 -0.31 0.49
N TYR A 430 11.88 -0.65 1.59
CA TYR A 430 11.90 -2.01 2.13
C TYR A 430 10.61 -2.25 2.91
N HIS A 431 10.31 -3.51 3.24
CA HIS A 431 9.23 -3.80 4.18
C HIS A 431 9.76 -4.15 5.56
N ARG A 432 8.89 -3.99 6.55
CA ARG A 432 9.07 -4.51 7.90
C ARG A 432 7.76 -5.10 8.40
N PHE A 433 7.78 -5.79 9.54
CA PHE A 433 6.52 -6.12 10.21
C PHE A 433 5.78 -4.84 10.56
N ALA A 434 4.48 -4.80 10.27
CA ALA A 434 3.66 -3.65 10.60
C ALA A 434 3.76 -3.34 12.10
N VAL A 435 4.12 -2.11 12.47
CA VAL A 435 4.31 -1.78 13.89
C VAL A 435 2.95 -1.40 14.49
N PRO A 436 2.55 -1.96 15.66
CA PRO A 436 3.34 -2.79 16.58
C PRO A 436 3.11 -4.32 16.51
N ALA A 437 2.20 -4.81 15.66
CA ALA A 437 1.64 -6.17 15.79
C ALA A 437 1.71 -7.03 14.51
N GLY A 438 2.49 -6.61 13.53
CA GLY A 438 2.69 -7.29 12.26
C GLY A 438 3.57 -8.53 12.38
N ASN A 439 3.66 -9.25 11.27
CA ASN A 439 4.42 -10.49 11.10
C ASN A 439 4.75 -10.68 9.61
N GLY A 440 5.29 -11.83 9.22
CA GLY A 440 5.68 -12.11 7.82
C GLY A 440 4.57 -12.06 6.77
N THR A 441 3.29 -11.98 7.15
CA THR A 441 2.13 -11.78 6.24
C THR A 441 1.38 -10.47 6.52
N ASN A 442 1.87 -9.67 7.46
CA ASN A 442 1.31 -8.38 7.85
C ASN A 442 2.45 -7.37 7.92
N ARG A 443 2.98 -7.02 6.75
CA ARG A 443 4.13 -6.13 6.58
C ARG A 443 3.71 -4.77 6.07
N GLU A 444 4.55 -3.78 6.29
CA GLU A 444 4.35 -2.40 5.84
C GLU A 444 5.58 -1.88 5.12
N THR A 445 5.37 -1.05 4.09
CA THR A 445 6.45 -0.51 3.25
C THR A 445 6.95 0.81 3.81
N THR A 446 8.26 0.93 3.98
CA THR A 446 8.96 2.13 4.49
C THR A 446 10.06 2.56 3.52
N VAL A 447 10.53 3.80 3.64
CA VAL A 447 11.67 4.33 2.87
C VAL A 447 12.62 5.06 3.80
N ASP A 448 13.89 4.68 3.77
CA ASP A 448 14.96 5.37 4.49
C ASP A 448 16.09 5.80 3.56
N ARG A 449 16.92 6.71 4.06
CA ARG A 449 18.09 7.20 3.33
C ARG A 449 19.19 6.14 3.34
N MET A 450 19.77 5.90 2.17
CA MET A 450 20.94 5.05 2.01
C MET A 450 22.15 5.93 1.69
N THR A 451 23.25 5.76 2.42
CA THR A 451 24.47 6.55 2.24
C THR A 451 25.67 5.64 1.99
N PHE A 452 26.71 6.23 1.40
CA PHE A 452 27.94 5.54 1.09
C PHE A 452 29.10 6.18 1.85
N ASN A 453 29.99 5.34 2.36
CA ASN A 453 31.28 5.76 2.89
C ASN A 453 32.19 6.23 1.75
N ALA A 454 33.29 6.90 2.12
CA ALA A 454 34.25 7.43 1.15
C ALA A 454 34.92 6.32 0.30
N ASP A 455 35.05 5.11 0.83
CA ASP A 455 35.60 3.94 0.13
C ASP A 455 34.59 3.24 -0.80
N GLY A 456 33.37 3.77 -0.90
CA GLY A 456 32.30 3.21 -1.71
C GLY A 456 31.46 2.12 -1.03
N THR A 457 31.77 1.71 0.19
CA THR A 457 30.89 0.80 0.96
C THR A 457 29.59 1.49 1.34
N ILE A 458 28.49 0.74 1.43
CA ILE A 458 27.21 1.25 1.94
C ILE A 458 27.32 1.36 3.47
N ALA A 459 26.99 2.53 4.03
CA ALA A 459 26.90 2.71 5.47
C ALA A 459 25.65 2.00 6.02
N PRO A 460 25.65 1.53 7.29
CA PRO A 460 24.47 0.90 7.87
C PRO A 460 23.22 1.77 7.71
N ILE A 461 22.17 1.21 7.13
CA ILE A 461 20.87 1.85 6.97
C ILE A 461 20.21 1.86 8.36
N VAL A 462 19.76 3.04 8.78
CA VAL A 462 19.09 3.22 10.06
C VAL A 462 17.58 3.23 9.82
N PRO A 463 16.86 2.13 10.12
CA PRO A 463 15.41 2.09 9.91
C PRO A 463 14.70 3.06 10.86
N THR A 464 13.76 3.85 10.32
CA THR A 464 13.00 4.86 11.09
C THR A 464 11.53 4.51 11.24
N LEU A 465 10.93 4.92 12.37
CA LEU A 465 9.47 4.87 12.60
C LEU A 465 8.80 6.08 12.00
#